data_AF-A0A2G5UAT3-F1
#
_entry.id   AF-A0A2G5UAT3-F1
#
_cell.length_a   1.000
_cell.length_b   1.000
_cell.length_c   1.000
_cell.angle_alpha   90.00
_cell.angle_beta   90.00
_cell.angle_gamma   90.00
#
_symmetry.space_group_name_H-M   'P 1'
#
loop_
_entity.id
_entity.type
_entity.pdbx_description
1 polymer ?
#
loop_
_entity_poly.entity_id
_entity_poly.type
_entity_poly.pdbx_seq_one_letter_code
_entity_poly.pdbx_strand_id
1 'polypeptide(L)'
;MDRPHITPENLQFVLNALETKQYNLECKIDVLEFRYRESLNCEHLNASNIGWLEIDSFLKRNPTMKFLVLQGLQGEQVNDLLKQWINGEGIDLETLLLFTFIGYPDNVTFDDITTMDTKLT
;
A
#
# COMPACT_ATOMS: atom_id res chain seq x y z
N MET A 1 23.07 0.92 -0.80
CA MET A 1 23.01 0.78 0.67
C MET A 1 22.08 -0.38 0.97
N ASP A 2 22.49 -1.29 1.86
CA ASP A 2 21.59 -2.33 2.35
C ASP A 2 20.52 -1.70 3.23
N ARG A 3 19.25 -2.04 2.96
CA ARG A 3 18.11 -1.54 3.73
C ARG A 3 18.11 -2.20 5.12
N PRO A 4 17.69 -1.49 6.18
CA PRO A 4 17.62 -2.09 7.50
C PRO A 4 16.63 -3.26 7.51
N HIS A 5 17.09 -4.38 8.05
CA HIS A 5 16.29 -5.55 8.33
C HIS A 5 15.51 -5.34 9.62
N ILE A 6 14.20 -5.58 9.60
CA ILE A 6 13.34 -5.53 10.78
C ILE A 6 12.61 -6.86 10.92
N THR A 7 12.51 -7.36 12.15
CA THR A 7 11.71 -8.56 12.43
C THR A 7 10.22 -8.19 12.42
N PRO A 8 9.33 -9.14 12.09
CA PRO A 8 7.88 -8.95 12.22
C PRO A 8 7.43 -8.38 13.57
N GLU A 9 7.99 -8.89 14.66
CA GLU A 9 7.63 -8.49 16.02
C GLU A 9 8.00 -7.04 16.31
N ASN A 10 9.18 -6.61 15.87
CA ASN A 10 9.63 -5.23 16.03
C ASN A 10 8.79 -4.27 15.19
N LEU A 11 8.44 -4.65 13.95
CA LEU A 11 7.56 -3.82 13.14
C LEU A 11 6.16 -3.73 13.76
N GLN A 12 5.58 -4.86 14.17
CA GLN A 12 4.27 -4.89 14.82
C GLN A 12 4.27 -4.05 16.10
N PHE A 13 5.33 -4.13 16.90
CA PHE A 13 5.49 -3.28 18.08
C PHE A 13 5.48 -1.79 17.71
N VAL A 14 6.28 -1.38 16.71
CA VAL A 14 6.33 0.02 16.25
C VAL A 14 4.96 0.51 15.76
N LEU A 15 4.26 -0.30 14.97
CA LEU A 15 2.96 0.06 14.40
C LEU A 15 1.85 0.10 15.45
N ASN A 16 1.91 -0.77 16.47
CA ASN A 16 0.87 -0.84 17.50
C ASN A 16 1.11 0.09 18.69
N ALA A 17 2.37 0.43 19.00
CA ALA A 17 2.72 1.20 20.19
C ALA A 17 2.88 2.70 19.92
N LEU A 18 3.10 3.11 18.67
CA LEU A 18 3.30 4.51 18.33
C LEU A 18 2.03 5.13 17.78
N GLU A 19 1.56 6.19 18.42
CA GLU A 19 0.56 7.09 17.84
C GLU A 19 1.27 8.20 17.06
N THR A 20 1.19 8.15 15.73
CA THR A 20 1.76 9.16 14.84
C THR A 20 0.84 9.46 13.69
N LYS A 21 0.88 10.71 13.21
CA LYS A 21 0.18 11.10 11.99
C LYS A 21 0.83 10.53 10.73
N GLN A 22 2.11 10.15 10.81
CA GLN A 22 2.89 9.76 9.65
C GLN A 22 3.84 8.59 9.94
N TYR A 23 3.87 7.64 9.01
CA TYR A 23 4.90 6.61 8.90
C TYR A 23 5.69 6.75 7.60
N ASN A 24 7.02 6.69 7.69
CA ASN A 24 7.93 6.52 6.56
C ASN A 24 8.72 5.22 6.78
N LEU A 25 8.40 4.15 6.06
CA LEU A 25 8.90 2.80 6.29
C LEU A 25 9.63 2.26 5.07
N GLU A 26 10.96 2.29 5.11
CA GLU A 26 11.84 1.70 4.11
C GLU A 26 12.60 0.51 4.70
N CYS A 27 11.86 -0.49 5.18
CA CYS A 27 12.43 -1.68 5.79
C CYS A 27 12.36 -2.89 4.84
N LYS A 28 13.19 -3.90 5.11
CA LYS A 28 13.03 -5.24 4.54
C LYS A 28 12.63 -6.17 5.68
N ILE A 29 11.60 -6.98 5.46
CA ILE A 29 11.19 -8.03 6.40
C ILE A 29 11.68 -9.36 5.87
N ASP A 30 12.38 -10.10 6.72
CA ASP A 30 13.03 -11.35 6.35
C ASP A 30 12.07 -12.55 6.31
N VAL A 31 10.85 -12.36 6.80
CA VAL A 31 9.80 -13.39 6.85
C VAL A 31 8.79 -13.12 5.74
N LEU A 32 8.77 -14.02 4.74
CA LEU A 32 7.97 -13.87 3.52
C LEU A 32 6.47 -13.98 3.76
N GLU A 33 6.04 -14.69 4.81
CA GLU A 33 4.63 -14.94 5.12
C GLU A 33 3.99 -13.84 6.00
N PHE A 34 4.78 -12.95 6.59
CA PHE A 34 4.24 -11.93 7.47
C PHE A 34 3.42 -10.89 6.69
N ARG A 35 2.19 -10.64 7.14
CA ARG A 35 1.30 -9.58 6.65
C ARG A 35 0.67 -8.85 7.83
N TYR A 36 0.92 -7.56 7.96
CA TYR A 36 0.30 -6.68 8.94
C TYR A 36 -1.10 -6.30 8.46
N ARG A 37 -2.10 -6.61 9.29
CA ARG A 37 -3.54 -6.50 8.94
C ARG A 37 -4.30 -5.46 9.74
N GLU A 38 -3.70 -4.90 10.78
CA GLU A 38 -4.38 -3.92 11.63
C GLU A 38 -4.46 -2.54 10.95
N SER A 39 -5.30 -1.67 11.50
CA SER A 39 -5.34 -0.26 11.10
C SER A 39 -4.09 0.46 11.59
N LEU A 40 -3.49 1.27 10.73
CA LEU A 40 -2.31 2.08 11.05
C LEU A 40 -2.67 3.39 11.77
N ASN A 41 -3.96 3.75 11.80
CA ASN A 41 -4.50 4.98 12.41
C ASN A 41 -3.63 6.23 12.17
N CYS A 42 -3.12 6.38 10.94
CA CYS A 42 -2.27 7.50 10.54
C CYS A 42 -2.89 8.23 9.35
N GLU A 43 -2.53 9.50 9.18
CA GLU A 43 -2.97 10.29 8.04
C GLU A 43 -2.09 9.98 6.82
N HIS A 44 -0.79 9.76 7.03
CA HIS A 44 0.20 9.59 5.95
C HIS A 44 0.96 8.26 6.09
N LEU A 45 1.01 7.48 5.01
CA LEU A 45 1.88 6.32 4.90
C LEU A 45 2.76 6.45 3.65
N ASN A 46 4.07 6.39 3.84
CA ASN A 46 5.03 6.15 2.79
C ASN A 46 5.79 4.86 3.10
N ALA A 47 5.62 3.84 2.28
CA ALA A 47 6.27 2.55 2.48
C ALA A 47 6.85 1.97 1.18
N SER A 48 8.02 1.34 1.30
CA SER A 48 8.63 0.54 0.25
C SER A 48 8.82 -0.90 0.71
N ASN A 49 9.05 -1.82 -0.24
CA ASN A 49 9.11 -3.27 0.03
C ASN A 49 7.87 -3.76 0.79
N ILE A 50 6.69 -3.36 0.33
CA ILE A 50 5.42 -3.49 1.04
C ILE A 50 4.92 -4.94 1.19
N GLY A 51 5.76 -5.94 0.93
CA GLY A 51 5.42 -7.36 1.11
C GLY A 51 4.98 -7.71 2.53
N TRP A 52 5.24 -6.85 3.51
CA TRP A 52 4.76 -7.03 4.87
C TRP A 52 3.35 -6.47 5.12
N LEU A 53 2.76 -5.73 4.18
CA LEU A 53 1.48 -5.06 4.35
C LEU A 53 0.36 -5.87 3.71
N GLU A 54 -0.74 -6.07 4.44
CA GLU A 54 -1.96 -6.63 3.86
C GLU A 54 -2.71 -5.57 3.05
N ILE A 55 -2.90 -5.85 1.76
CA ILE A 55 -3.51 -4.90 0.81
C ILE A 55 -5.03 -5.09 0.72
N ASP A 56 -5.52 -6.32 0.89
CA ASP A 56 -6.95 -6.63 0.87
C ASP A 56 -7.69 -5.73 1.85
N SER A 57 -8.70 -4.98 1.41
CA SER A 57 -9.48 -4.04 2.26
C SER A 57 -8.64 -3.02 3.05
N PHE A 58 -7.42 -2.70 2.60
CA PHE A 58 -6.52 -1.77 3.28
C PHE A 58 -7.14 -0.38 3.47
N LEU A 59 -7.75 0.20 2.44
CA LEU A 59 -8.34 1.55 2.53
C LEU A 59 -9.54 1.57 3.49
N LYS A 60 -10.38 0.53 3.42
CA LYS A 60 -11.49 0.34 4.35
C LYS A 60 -11.05 0.27 5.82
N ARG A 61 -9.88 -0.33 6.10
CA ARG A 61 -9.29 -0.39 7.46
C ARG A 61 -8.65 0.93 7.89
N ASN A 62 -8.32 1.81 6.95
CA ASN A 62 -7.61 3.07 7.19
C ASN A 62 -8.41 4.26 6.62
N PRO A 63 -9.67 4.48 7.06
CA PRO A 63 -10.57 5.45 6.43
C PRO A 63 -10.11 6.90 6.57
N THR A 64 -9.28 7.22 7.57
CA THR A 64 -8.74 8.56 7.86
C THR A 64 -7.43 8.86 7.13
N MET A 65 -6.92 7.92 6.34
CA MET A 65 -5.67 8.08 5.60
C MET A 65 -5.87 9.03 4.43
N LYS A 66 -5.02 10.05 4.35
CA LYS A 66 -5.07 11.11 3.34
C LYS A 66 -4.01 10.94 2.25
N PHE A 67 -2.83 10.42 2.62
CA PHE A 67 -1.71 10.27 1.72
C PHE A 67 -1.17 8.84 1.79
N LEU A 68 -1.25 8.12 0.67
CA LEU A 68 -0.74 6.76 0.54
C LEU A 68 0.31 6.69 -0.58
N VAL A 69 1.54 6.39 -0.18
CA VAL A 69 2.65 6.16 -1.10
C VAL A 69 3.19 4.75 -0.88
N LEU A 70 3.05 3.89 -1.89
CA LEU A 70 3.47 2.50 -1.82
C LEU A 70 4.41 2.15 -2.98
N GLN A 71 5.53 1.52 -2.64
CA GLN A 71 6.50 1.04 -3.62
C GLN A 71 6.69 -0.48 -3.50
N GLY A 72 6.66 -1.15 -4.66
CA GLY A 72 6.90 -2.59 -4.76
C GLY A 72 5.63 -3.45 -4.65
N LEU A 73 4.47 -2.88 -4.96
CA LEU A 73 3.23 -3.63 -5.18
C LEU A 73 3.35 -4.51 -6.41
N GLN A 74 2.80 -5.72 -6.33
CA GLN A 74 2.52 -6.53 -7.50
C GLN A 74 1.34 -5.96 -8.30
N GLY A 75 1.23 -6.29 -9.58
CA GLY A 75 0.17 -5.77 -10.46
C GLY A 75 -1.25 -6.02 -9.93
N GLU A 76 -1.49 -7.20 -9.37
CA GLU A 76 -2.78 -7.57 -8.75
C GLU A 76 -3.07 -6.69 -7.51
N GLN A 77 -2.07 -6.42 -6.67
CA GLN A 77 -2.23 -5.56 -5.50
C GLN A 77 -2.48 -4.09 -5.88
N VAL A 78 -1.91 -3.64 -7.00
CA VAL A 78 -2.25 -2.33 -7.58
C VAL A 78 -3.72 -2.30 -7.99
N ASN A 79 -4.19 -3.34 -8.69
CA ASN A 79 -5.58 -3.47 -9.09
C ASN A 79 -6.54 -3.46 -7.88
N ASP A 80 -6.22 -4.23 -6.84
CA ASP A 80 -7.02 -4.28 -5.61
C ASP A 80 -7.14 -2.93 -4.93
N LEU A 81 -6.04 -2.17 -4.81
CA LEU A 81 -6.08 -0.82 -4.23
C LEU A 81 -6.91 0.15 -5.09
N LEU A 82 -6.79 0.07 -6.41
CA LEU A 82 -7.59 0.89 -7.32
C LEU A 82 -9.08 0.58 -7.17
N LYS A 83 -9.46 -0.70 -7.11
CA LYS A 83 -10.85 -1.12 -6.87
C LYS A 83 -11.38 -0.58 -5.54
N GLN A 84 -10.62 -0.70 -4.46
CA GLN A 84 -10.99 -0.14 -3.16
C GLN A 84 -11.20 1.37 -3.23
N TRP A 85 -10.30 2.10 -3.90
CA TRP A 85 -10.41 3.56 -4.02
C TRP A 85 -11.61 3.99 -4.86
N ILE A 86 -11.83 3.35 -6.02
CA ILE A 86 -12.98 3.61 -6.90
C ILE A 86 -14.30 3.32 -6.17
N ASN A 87 -14.33 2.32 -5.29
CA ASN A 87 -15.50 1.99 -4.48
C ASN A 87 -15.70 2.93 -3.27
N GLY A 88 -14.84 3.93 -3.08
CA GLY A 88 -14.96 4.91 -2.00
C GLY A 88 -14.53 4.41 -0.62
N GLU A 89 -13.71 3.35 -0.55
CA GLU A 89 -13.29 2.77 0.73
C GLU A 89 -12.26 3.62 1.50
N GLY A 90 -11.53 4.50 0.81
CA GLY A 90 -10.65 5.51 1.41
C GLY A 90 -11.25 6.89 1.30
N ILE A 91 -12.27 7.18 2.10
CA ILE A 91 -13.11 8.39 1.97
C ILE A 91 -12.32 9.70 2.09
N ASP A 92 -11.29 9.71 2.93
CA ASP A 92 -10.42 10.88 3.15
C ASP A 92 -9.16 10.83 2.28
N LEU A 93 -8.99 9.84 1.40
CA LEU A 93 -7.78 9.67 0.59
C LEU A 93 -7.70 10.75 -0.49
N GLU A 94 -6.78 11.70 -0.30
CA GLU A 94 -6.52 12.82 -1.20
C GLU A 94 -5.46 12.47 -2.26
N THR A 95 -4.49 11.62 -1.91
CA THR A 95 -3.36 11.28 -2.77
C THR A 95 -3.02 9.79 -2.70
N LEU A 96 -2.99 9.14 -3.86
CA LEU A 96 -2.51 7.77 -4.06
C LEU A 96 -1.33 7.77 -5.04
N LEU A 97 -0.14 7.39 -4.57
CA LEU A 97 1.07 7.23 -5.38
C LEU A 97 1.54 5.77 -5.34
N LEU A 98 1.45 5.09 -6.48
CA LEU A 98 1.84 3.69 -6.62
C LEU A 98 3.07 3.61 -7.51
N PHE A 99 4.21 3.22 -6.91
CA PHE A 99 5.49 3.12 -7.61
C PHE A 99 5.84 1.65 -7.89
N THR A 100 6.01 1.32 -9.16
CA THR A 100 6.45 0.00 -9.61
C THR A 100 7.83 0.11 -10.26
N PHE A 101 8.68 -0.90 -10.08
CA PHE A 101 10.00 -0.94 -10.73
C PHE A 101 9.91 -1.40 -12.19
N ILE A 102 8.91 -2.21 -12.49
CA ILE A 102 8.58 -2.71 -13.82
C ILE A 102 7.09 -2.39 -14.02
N GLY A 103 6.72 -1.82 -15.16
CA GLY A 103 5.31 -1.66 -15.50
C GLY A 103 4.63 -3.03 -15.55
N TYR A 104 3.35 -3.09 -15.16
CA TYR A 104 2.55 -4.30 -15.28
C TYR A 104 1.66 -4.21 -16.53
N PRO A 105 1.29 -5.36 -17.12
CA PRO A 105 0.31 -5.35 -18.20
C PRO A 105 -1.03 -4.72 -17.77
N ASP A 106 -1.66 -3.97 -18.67
CA ASP A 106 -2.94 -3.30 -18.40
C ASP A 106 -4.02 -4.28 -17.95
N ASN A 107 -4.04 -5.49 -18.52
CA ASN A 107 -5.01 -6.52 -18.16
C ASN A 107 -4.79 -7.14 -16.77
N VAL A 108 -3.69 -6.81 -16.09
CA VAL A 108 -3.45 -7.16 -14.69
C VAL A 108 -3.77 -5.97 -13.79
N THR A 109 -3.29 -4.77 -14.16
CA THR A 109 -3.47 -3.56 -13.35
C THR A 109 -4.91 -3.04 -13.34
N PHE A 110 -5.62 -3.18 -14.47
CA PHE A 110 -6.98 -2.69 -14.65
C PHE A 110 -7.97 -3.84 -14.87
N ASP A 111 -7.64 -5.04 -14.37
CA ASP A 111 -8.58 -6.16 -14.37
C ASP A 111 -9.90 -5.78 -13.71
N ASP A 112 -11.02 -6.04 -14.38
CA ASP A 112 -12.38 -5.59 -14.01
C ASP A 112 -12.53 -4.07 -13.73
N ILE A 113 -11.60 -3.23 -14.18
CA ILE A 113 -11.71 -1.78 -14.12
C ILE A 113 -11.99 -1.27 -15.53
N THR A 114 -13.11 -0.57 -15.70
CA THR A 114 -13.40 0.07 -16.99
C THR A 114 -12.42 1.21 -17.23
N THR A 115 -11.58 1.08 -18.25
CA THR A 115 -10.66 2.12 -18.69
C THR A 115 -11.26 2.89 -19.87
N MET A 116 -10.83 4.14 -20.04
CA MET A 116 -11.10 4.88 -21.26
C MET A 116 -10.03 4.55 -22.29
N ASP A 117 -10.41 4.37 -23.55
CA ASP A 117 -9.46 4.29 -24.65
C ASP A 117 -8.64 5.58 -24.68
N THR A 118 -7.38 5.49 -24.28
CA THR A 118 -6.46 6.63 -24.38
C THR A 118 -5.87 6.65 -25.77
N LYS A 119 -6.00 7.79 -26.48
CA LYS A 119 -5.31 8.03 -27.76
C LYS A 119 -3.81 8.31 -27.58
N LEU A 120 -3.17 7.69 -26.59
CA LEU A 120 -1.73 7.82 -26.37
C LEU A 120 -1.03 6.77 -27.23
N THR A 121 -0.90 7.10 -28.51
CA THR A 121 0.02 6.47 -29.47
C THR A 121 1.33 7.24 -29.52
#